data_AF-A0A1S6H0D2-F1
#
_entry.id   AF-A0A1S6H0D2-F1
#
_cell.length_a   1.000
_cell.length_b   1.000
_cell.length_c   1.000
_cell.angle_alpha   90.00
_cell.angle_beta   90.00
_cell.angle_gamma   90.00
#
_symmetry.space_group_name_H-M   'P 1'
#
loop_
_entity.id
_entity.type
_entity.pdbx_description
1 polymer ?
#
loop_
_entity_poly.entity_id
_entity_poly.type
_entity_poly.pdbx_seq_one_letter_code
_entity_poly.pdbx_strand_id
1 'polypeptide(L)'
;MAEARSLGNVEGLGEVFQIAAPLDEQIKAFEDVGIAHPYLVTPAETAMIRIAGLSNDFTRTSVAPVKVKGAKTVLYKPSPLMNRAMAFLAVQQHRNGKYLEMPRELYDAVEAIAKSEEGIEPEDRTAIVVSQDGNFNLTPEMDETRFLLEGNAGKYIEKFSPKGIPFFGLDADSKNATVNYVWFGSPQGGSYLNCWGRGLGDGYGAFGVRRVSGEASARKIRYSLTEIGKANSEVIPVVLQEAGLSGLANTITRPLSKGLLEKLRMRSE
;
A
#
# COMPACT_ATOMS: atom_id res chain seq x y z
N MET A 1 23.36 -5.46 1.27
CA MET A 1 21.92 -5.18 1.16
C MET A 1 21.27 -5.71 2.42
N ALA A 2 20.27 -5.01 2.97
CA ALA A 2 19.50 -5.55 4.08
C ALA A 2 18.68 -6.75 3.60
N GLU A 3 18.60 -7.81 4.42
CA GLU A 3 17.88 -9.04 4.09
C GLU A 3 16.57 -9.11 4.88
N ALA A 4 15.53 -9.67 4.26
CA ALA A 4 14.25 -9.89 4.92
C ALA A 4 14.34 -11.09 5.87
N ARG A 5 14.04 -10.86 7.15
CA ARG A 5 14.04 -11.88 8.20
C ARG A 5 12.67 -12.50 8.35
N SER A 6 12.58 -13.84 8.30
CA SER A 6 11.34 -14.55 8.64
C SER A 6 11.02 -14.39 10.14
N LEU A 7 9.78 -14.02 10.44
CA LEU A 7 9.27 -13.90 11.81
C LEU A 7 8.49 -15.14 12.25
N GLY A 8 7.86 -15.84 11.31
CA GLY A 8 7.01 -17.00 11.57
C GLY A 8 5.75 -17.01 10.71
N ASN A 9 4.86 -17.98 10.96
CA ASN A 9 3.62 -18.15 10.22
C ASN A 9 2.43 -17.58 11.00
N VAL A 10 1.48 -16.96 10.30
CA VAL A 10 0.17 -16.56 10.84
C VAL A 10 -0.92 -17.35 10.12
N GLU A 11 -1.74 -18.07 10.88
CA GLU A 11 -2.86 -18.86 10.34
C GLU A 11 -3.79 -17.99 9.48
N GLY A 12 -4.12 -18.48 8.28
CA GLY A 12 -4.98 -17.77 7.33
C GLY A 12 -4.32 -16.58 6.64
N LEU A 13 -3.01 -16.36 6.82
CA LEU A 13 -2.23 -15.32 6.15
C LEU A 13 -1.00 -15.89 5.43
N GLY A 14 -0.16 -16.64 6.14
CA GLY A 14 1.10 -17.20 5.63
C GLY A 14 2.33 -16.73 6.39
N GLU A 15 3.50 -16.96 5.79
CA GLU A 15 4.77 -16.66 6.43
C GLU A 15 5.10 -15.17 6.36
N VAL A 16 5.37 -14.58 7.52
CA VAL A 16 5.61 -13.15 7.69
C VAL A 16 7.11 -12.88 7.72
N PHE A 17 7.54 -11.90 6.95
CA PHE A 17 8.91 -11.41 6.89
C PHE A 17 8.96 -9.95 7.34
N GLN A 18 10.13 -9.53 7.83
CA GLN A 18 10.39 -8.16 8.24
C GLN A 18 11.73 -7.66 7.70
N ILE A 19 11.78 -6.38 7.34
CA ILE A 19 13.02 -5.69 6.99
C ILE A 19 12.94 -4.21 7.35
N ALA A 20 14.07 -3.66 7.81
CA ALA A 20 14.26 -2.23 8.08
C ALA A 20 15.16 -1.62 6.98
N ALA A 21 14.57 -0.86 6.06
CA ALA A 21 15.25 -0.34 4.87
C ALA A 21 14.42 0.77 4.18
N PRO A 22 15.02 1.55 3.24
CA PRO A 22 14.26 2.38 2.31
C PRO A 22 13.24 1.57 1.50
N LEU A 23 12.13 2.16 1.08
CA LEU A 23 11.00 1.43 0.48
C LEU A 23 11.38 0.60 -0.77
N ASP A 24 12.21 1.15 -1.64
CA ASP A 24 12.69 0.47 -2.85
C ASP A 24 13.54 -0.77 -2.52
N GLU A 25 14.37 -0.68 -1.48
CA GLU A 25 15.13 -1.82 -0.93
C GLU A 25 14.23 -2.84 -0.23
N GLN A 26 13.19 -2.40 0.50
CA GLN A 26 12.22 -3.31 1.13
C GLN A 26 11.50 -4.15 0.07
N ILE A 27 11.00 -3.52 -1.01
CA ILE A 27 10.33 -4.22 -2.11
C ILE A 27 11.27 -5.25 -2.73
N LYS A 28 12.53 -4.87 -3.00
CA LYS A 28 13.53 -5.79 -3.53
C LYS A 28 13.75 -6.99 -2.60
N ALA A 29 13.95 -6.76 -1.31
CA ALA A 29 14.24 -7.84 -0.37
C ALA A 29 13.05 -8.79 -0.21
N PHE A 30 11.82 -8.28 -0.25
CA PHE A 30 10.62 -9.12 -0.23
C PHE A 30 10.46 -9.94 -1.51
N GLU A 31 10.73 -9.34 -2.67
CA GLU A 31 10.78 -10.07 -3.95
C GLU A 31 11.82 -11.21 -3.92
N ASP A 32 13.01 -10.94 -3.37
CA ASP A 32 14.12 -11.89 -3.29
C ASP A 32 13.77 -13.13 -2.41
N VAL A 33 12.86 -13.00 -1.43
CA VAL A 33 12.37 -14.14 -0.61
C VAL A 33 11.07 -14.78 -1.15
N GLY A 34 10.64 -14.38 -2.34
CA GLY A 34 9.50 -14.95 -3.05
C GLY A 34 8.13 -14.36 -2.67
N ILE A 35 8.09 -13.15 -2.09
CA ILE A 35 6.84 -12.43 -1.86
C ILE A 35 6.40 -11.76 -3.15
N ALA A 36 5.19 -12.11 -3.60
CA ALA A 36 4.56 -11.50 -4.77
C ALA A 36 3.88 -10.17 -4.43
N HIS A 37 3.66 -9.34 -5.45
CA HIS A 37 2.89 -8.10 -5.34
C HIS A 37 1.49 -8.33 -4.73
N PRO A 38 1.00 -7.47 -3.80
CA PRO A 38 1.72 -6.33 -3.22
C PRO A 38 2.78 -6.81 -2.21
N TYR A 39 4.01 -6.29 -2.35
CA TYR A 39 5.20 -6.73 -1.60
C TYR A 39 5.12 -6.40 -0.10
N LEU A 40 4.37 -5.35 0.25
CA LEU A 40 4.07 -4.97 1.63
C LEU A 40 2.70 -5.51 2.04
N VAL A 41 2.52 -5.65 3.35
CA VAL A 41 1.23 -6.00 3.96
C VAL A 41 0.18 -4.89 3.82
N THR A 42 -1.10 -5.27 3.80
CA THR A 42 -2.21 -4.32 4.03
C THR A 42 -2.31 -3.95 5.53
N PRO A 43 -3.07 -2.90 5.90
CA PRO A 43 -3.37 -2.64 7.31
C PRO A 43 -4.14 -3.80 7.98
N ALA A 44 -5.03 -4.49 7.25
CA ALA A 44 -5.72 -5.69 7.74
C ALA A 44 -4.74 -6.85 8.02
N GLU A 45 -3.78 -7.10 7.14
CA GLU A 45 -2.74 -8.12 7.35
C GLU A 45 -1.83 -7.74 8.54
N THR A 46 -1.50 -6.45 8.68
CA THR A 46 -0.78 -5.93 9.86
C THR A 46 -1.56 -6.20 11.15
N ALA A 47 -2.88 -5.99 11.13
CA ALA A 47 -3.74 -6.28 12.27
C ALA A 47 -3.72 -7.78 12.62
N MET A 48 -3.75 -8.68 11.63
CA MET A 48 -3.63 -10.12 11.88
C MET A 48 -2.30 -10.50 12.52
N ILE A 49 -1.18 -9.97 12.00
CA ILE A 49 0.18 -10.22 12.53
C ILE A 49 0.24 -9.85 14.02
N ARG A 50 -0.32 -8.69 14.38
CA ARG A 50 -0.35 -8.18 15.77
C ARG A 50 -1.32 -8.96 16.65
N ILE A 51 -2.51 -9.29 16.15
CA ILE A 51 -3.51 -10.08 16.89
C ILE A 51 -2.92 -11.46 17.24
N ALA A 52 -2.22 -12.09 16.30
CA ALA A 52 -1.51 -13.36 16.48
C ALA A 52 -0.30 -13.26 17.42
N GLY A 53 0.11 -12.06 17.83
CA GLY A 53 1.23 -11.85 18.75
C GLY A 53 2.61 -12.02 18.13
N LEU A 54 2.71 -12.02 16.79
CA LEU A 54 3.97 -12.30 16.10
C LEU A 54 4.93 -11.11 16.13
N SER A 55 4.43 -9.90 15.89
CA SER A 55 5.19 -8.67 16.04
C SER A 55 4.26 -7.48 16.26
N ASN A 56 4.74 -6.51 17.04
CA ASN A 56 4.07 -5.24 17.32
C ASN A 56 4.75 -4.06 16.60
N ASP A 57 5.76 -4.30 15.77
CA ASP A 57 6.53 -3.21 15.18
C ASP A 57 5.71 -2.32 14.24
N PHE A 58 6.20 -1.10 14.06
CA PHE A 58 5.71 -0.17 13.05
C PHE A 58 5.96 -0.74 11.65
N THR A 59 5.02 -0.52 10.75
CA THR A 59 5.14 -0.98 9.36
C THR A 59 4.55 0.02 8.38
N ARG A 60 5.19 0.13 7.21
CA ARG A 60 4.55 0.67 6.01
C ARG A 60 3.52 -0.35 5.51
N THR A 61 2.48 0.12 4.85
CA THR A 61 1.47 -0.76 4.25
C THR A 61 1.37 -0.55 2.75
N SER A 62 0.71 -1.47 2.05
CA SER A 62 0.50 -1.41 0.60
C SER A 62 -0.58 -0.40 0.16
N VAL A 63 -1.21 0.33 1.09
CA VAL A 63 -2.26 1.31 0.78
C VAL A 63 -1.64 2.69 0.58
N ALA A 64 -2.04 3.38 -0.49
CA ALA A 64 -1.62 4.74 -0.80
C ALA A 64 -2.71 5.77 -0.48
N PRO A 65 -2.46 6.75 0.39
CA PRO A 65 -3.21 7.99 0.38
C PRO A 65 -2.83 8.83 -0.85
N VAL A 66 -3.84 9.38 -1.51
CA VAL A 66 -3.72 10.28 -2.66
C VAL A 66 -4.52 11.54 -2.36
N LYS A 67 -3.93 12.73 -2.55
CA LYS A 67 -4.60 14.01 -2.26
C LYS A 67 -4.13 15.12 -3.18
N VAL A 68 -5.04 16.01 -3.56
CA VAL A 68 -4.74 17.31 -4.19
C VAL A 68 -5.15 18.45 -3.27
N LYS A 69 -4.56 19.64 -3.45
CA LYS A 69 -4.91 20.82 -2.66
C LYS A 69 -6.41 21.11 -2.72
N GLY A 70 -7.02 21.26 -1.54
CA GLY A 70 -8.45 21.60 -1.39
C GLY A 70 -9.42 20.43 -1.56
N ALA A 71 -8.94 19.21 -1.74
CA ALA A 71 -9.77 18.01 -1.83
C ALA A 71 -9.50 17.05 -0.67
N LYS A 72 -10.43 16.10 -0.47
CA LYS A 72 -10.32 15.05 0.55
C LYS A 72 -9.23 14.05 0.17
N THR A 73 -8.70 13.34 1.16
CA THR A 73 -7.76 12.24 0.89
C THR A 73 -8.55 11.05 0.32
N VAL A 74 -8.02 10.40 -0.70
CA VAL A 74 -8.51 9.10 -1.19
C VAL A 74 -7.51 8.02 -0.78
N LEU A 75 -7.98 6.97 -0.10
CA LEU A 75 -7.18 5.80 0.23
C LEU A 75 -7.34 4.77 -0.89
N TYR A 76 -6.22 4.35 -1.48
CA TYR A 76 -6.18 3.50 -2.67
C TYR A 76 -5.37 2.23 -2.39
N LYS A 77 -6.04 1.06 -2.44
CA LYS A 77 -5.40 -0.24 -2.16
C LYS A 77 -4.34 -0.63 -3.21
N PRO A 78 -4.55 -0.40 -4.52
CA PRO A 78 -3.53 -0.59 -5.56
C PRO A 78 -2.44 0.50 -5.59
N SER A 79 -1.70 0.67 -4.50
CA SER A 79 -0.68 1.73 -4.40
C SER A 79 0.29 1.72 -5.60
N PRO A 80 0.46 2.86 -6.30
CA PRO A 80 1.46 2.96 -7.37
C PRO A 80 2.89 2.79 -6.83
N LEU A 81 3.09 2.98 -5.52
CA LEU A 81 4.38 2.81 -4.85
C LEU A 81 4.78 1.33 -4.65
N MET A 82 3.90 0.37 -4.96
CA MET A 82 4.29 -1.05 -5.02
C MET A 82 5.02 -1.40 -6.33
N ASN A 83 5.17 -0.45 -7.25
CA ASN A 83 6.06 -0.56 -8.39
C ASN A 83 7.49 -0.11 -8.01
N ARG A 84 8.52 -0.88 -8.37
CA ARG A 84 9.93 -0.60 -8.01
C ARG A 84 10.42 0.76 -8.50
N ALA A 85 10.05 1.19 -9.71
CA ALA A 85 10.48 2.47 -10.25
C ALA A 85 9.80 3.65 -9.51
N MET A 86 8.51 3.52 -9.22
CA MET A 86 7.76 4.52 -8.46
C MET A 86 8.23 4.60 -7.00
N ALA A 87 8.51 3.46 -6.37
CA ALA A 87 9.11 3.40 -5.05
C ALA A 87 10.46 4.11 -5.00
N PHE A 88 11.34 3.85 -5.97
CA PHE A 88 12.63 4.52 -6.09
C PHE A 88 12.45 6.04 -6.23
N LEU A 89 11.58 6.49 -7.12
CA LEU A 89 11.29 7.92 -7.30
C LEU A 89 10.76 8.56 -6.00
N ALA A 90 9.81 7.92 -5.33
CA ALA A 90 9.26 8.41 -4.07
C ALA A 90 10.34 8.51 -2.99
N VAL A 91 11.23 7.52 -2.89
CA VAL A 91 12.40 7.55 -1.99
C VAL A 91 13.31 8.74 -2.29
N GLN A 92 13.63 9.01 -3.56
CA GLN A 92 14.47 10.16 -3.91
C GLN A 92 13.79 11.49 -3.57
N GLN A 93 12.49 11.63 -3.86
CA GLN A 93 11.75 12.85 -3.50
C GLN A 93 11.74 13.07 -1.98
N HIS A 94 11.51 12.01 -1.22
CA HIS A 94 11.47 12.04 0.24
C HIS A 94 12.81 12.45 0.85
N ARG A 95 13.93 11.93 0.32
CA ARG A 95 15.29 12.36 0.71
C ARG A 95 15.54 13.84 0.43
N ASN A 96 14.87 14.40 -0.58
CA ASN A 96 14.93 15.82 -0.90
C ASN A 96 13.87 16.66 -0.16
N GLY A 97 13.21 16.08 0.85
CA GLY A 97 12.20 16.76 1.63
C GLY A 97 10.94 17.09 0.81
N LYS A 98 10.61 16.31 -0.22
CA LYS A 98 9.39 16.47 -1.03
C LYS A 98 8.55 15.19 -1.01
N TYR A 99 7.25 15.32 -1.25
CA TYR A 99 6.42 14.16 -1.57
C TYR A 99 6.57 13.81 -3.06
N LEU A 100 6.18 12.58 -3.42
CA LEU A 100 5.96 12.26 -4.82
C LEU A 100 4.70 12.99 -5.30
N GLU A 101 4.87 13.83 -6.33
CA GLU A 101 3.76 14.42 -7.06
C GLU A 101 3.54 13.66 -8.37
N MET A 102 2.27 13.37 -8.67
CA MET A 102 1.81 12.73 -9.90
C MET A 102 0.76 13.62 -10.58
N PRO A 103 0.50 13.45 -11.89
CA PRO A 103 -0.53 14.20 -12.61
C PRO A 103 -1.87 14.18 -11.86
N ARG A 104 -2.61 15.28 -11.91
CA ARG A 104 -3.90 15.44 -11.22
C ARG A 104 -4.89 14.35 -11.63
N GLU A 105 -4.81 13.90 -12.86
CA GLU A 105 -5.61 12.84 -13.46
C GLU A 105 -5.56 11.54 -12.65
N LEU A 106 -4.47 11.29 -11.92
CA LEU A 106 -4.41 10.17 -10.97
C LEU A 106 -5.43 10.35 -9.84
N TYR A 107 -5.48 11.53 -9.24
CA TYR A 107 -6.45 11.84 -8.18
C TYR A 107 -7.87 11.72 -8.71
N ASP A 108 -8.15 12.32 -9.87
CA ASP A 108 -9.49 12.29 -10.47
C ASP A 108 -9.93 10.85 -10.77
N ALA A 109 -9.02 9.99 -11.25
CA ALA A 109 -9.29 8.58 -11.50
C ALA A 109 -9.57 7.79 -10.21
N VAL A 110 -8.75 7.93 -9.16
CA VAL A 110 -8.98 7.19 -7.90
C VAL A 110 -10.23 7.69 -7.17
N GLU A 111 -10.55 8.98 -7.27
CA GLU A 111 -11.78 9.55 -6.74
C GLU A 111 -13.01 9.02 -7.49
N ALA A 112 -12.95 8.91 -8.82
CA ALA A 112 -14.02 8.33 -9.62
C ALA A 112 -14.26 6.85 -9.28
N ILE A 113 -13.20 6.07 -9.05
CA ILE A 113 -13.31 4.68 -8.56
C ILE A 113 -14.05 4.67 -7.22
N ALA A 114 -13.60 5.45 -6.24
CA ALA A 114 -14.22 5.49 -4.91
C ALA A 114 -15.72 5.84 -4.98
N LYS A 115 -16.09 6.84 -5.81
CA LYS A 115 -17.49 7.24 -6.03
C LYS A 115 -18.32 6.13 -6.68
N SER A 116 -17.76 5.42 -7.65
CA SER A 116 -18.44 4.31 -8.32
C SER A 116 -18.69 3.10 -7.41
N GLU A 117 -17.91 2.97 -6.33
CA GLU A 117 -17.96 1.86 -5.37
C GLU A 117 -18.70 2.22 -4.05
N GLU A 118 -19.35 3.38 -3.95
CA GLU A 118 -20.07 3.81 -2.73
C GLU A 118 -21.14 2.80 -2.28
N GLY A 119 -21.79 2.12 -3.22
CA GLY A 119 -22.78 1.08 -2.95
C GLY A 119 -22.21 -0.31 -2.61
N ILE A 120 -20.87 -0.47 -2.61
CA ILE A 120 -20.17 -1.71 -2.26
C ILE A 120 -19.80 -1.66 -0.77
N GLU A 121 -19.75 -2.82 -0.11
CA GLU A 121 -19.26 -2.92 1.27
C GLU A 121 -17.82 -2.39 1.38
N PRO A 122 -17.49 -1.57 2.40
CA PRO A 122 -16.19 -0.91 2.51
C PRO A 122 -14.98 -1.85 2.40
N GLU A 123 -15.07 -3.06 2.95
CA GLU A 123 -13.99 -4.06 2.89
C GLU A 123 -13.68 -4.51 1.46
N ASP A 124 -14.69 -4.52 0.59
CA ASP A 124 -14.60 -4.98 -0.80
C ASP A 124 -14.26 -3.84 -1.79
N ARG A 125 -14.23 -2.58 -1.35
CA ARG A 125 -13.87 -1.43 -2.21
C ARG A 125 -12.39 -1.44 -2.56
N THR A 126 -12.07 -0.87 -3.72
CA THR A 126 -10.71 -0.60 -4.21
C THR A 126 -10.19 0.75 -3.69
N ALA A 127 -11.08 1.74 -3.60
CA ALA A 127 -10.76 3.08 -3.13
C ALA A 127 -11.84 3.61 -2.19
N ILE A 128 -11.45 4.51 -1.28
CA ILE A 128 -12.42 5.23 -0.43
C ILE A 128 -11.99 6.69 -0.26
N VAL A 129 -12.95 7.62 -0.43
CA VAL A 129 -12.77 9.02 -0.06
C VAL A 129 -12.95 9.13 1.45
N VAL A 130 -11.94 9.64 2.16
CA VAL A 130 -11.99 9.81 3.61
C VAL A 130 -13.08 10.82 3.98
N SER A 131 -13.93 10.49 4.95
CA SER A 131 -15.10 11.27 5.34
C SER A 131 -14.76 12.64 5.93
N GLN A 132 -13.61 12.75 6.62
CA GLN A 132 -13.17 13.93 7.35
C GLN A 132 -11.83 14.47 6.84
N ASP A 133 -11.65 15.78 6.93
CA ASP A 133 -10.38 16.43 6.67
C ASP A 133 -9.49 16.44 7.93
N GLY A 134 -8.18 16.40 7.72
CA GLY A 134 -7.20 16.48 8.82
C GLY A 134 -7.11 15.20 9.64
N ASN A 135 -6.98 15.37 10.96
CA ASN A 135 -6.77 14.28 11.90
C ASN A 135 -8.08 13.93 12.62
N PHE A 136 -8.41 12.65 12.70
CA PHE A 136 -9.60 12.15 13.38
C PHE A 136 -9.36 10.74 13.92
N ASN A 137 -10.26 10.23 14.75
CA ASN A 137 -10.17 8.86 15.26
C ASN A 137 -11.06 7.92 14.46
N LEU A 138 -10.50 6.79 14.04
CA LEU A 138 -11.19 5.69 13.38
C LEU A 138 -11.89 4.82 14.44
N THR A 139 -13.22 4.73 14.36
CA THR A 139 -14.03 3.80 15.18
C THR A 139 -14.36 2.53 14.38
N PRO A 140 -14.71 1.40 15.03
CA PRO A 140 -15.01 0.15 14.33
C PRO A 140 -16.10 0.25 13.25
N GLU A 141 -17.04 1.17 13.42
CA GLU A 141 -18.22 1.33 12.58
C GLU A 141 -17.97 2.22 11.35
N MET A 142 -16.86 2.96 11.33
CA MET A 142 -16.53 3.84 10.21
C MET A 142 -16.14 3.02 8.97
N ASP A 143 -16.62 3.45 7.81
CA ASP A 143 -16.29 2.84 6.52
C ASP A 143 -14.78 2.79 6.28
N GLU A 144 -14.02 3.80 6.69
CA GLU A 144 -12.56 3.82 6.55
C GLU A 144 -11.88 2.74 7.40
N THR A 145 -12.39 2.51 8.61
CA THR A 145 -11.87 1.45 9.49
C THR A 145 -12.14 0.08 8.90
N ARG A 146 -13.36 -0.13 8.39
CA ARG A 146 -13.76 -1.35 7.69
C ARG A 146 -12.93 -1.55 6.42
N PHE A 147 -12.75 -0.51 5.62
CA PHE A 147 -11.91 -0.53 4.43
C PHE A 147 -10.45 -0.92 4.73
N LEU A 148 -9.88 -0.39 5.82
CA LEU A 148 -8.46 -0.56 6.16
C LEU A 148 -8.18 -1.89 6.89
N LEU A 149 -9.00 -2.23 7.88
CA LEU A 149 -8.77 -3.37 8.76
C LEU A 149 -9.62 -4.59 8.42
N GLU A 150 -10.60 -4.43 7.53
CA GLU A 150 -11.53 -5.45 7.08
C GLU A 150 -12.19 -6.16 8.28
N GLY A 151 -12.42 -7.46 8.20
CA GLY A 151 -12.97 -8.27 9.29
C GLY A 151 -12.14 -8.31 10.57
N ASN A 152 -11.00 -7.61 10.65
CA ASN A 152 -10.17 -7.54 11.85
C ASN A 152 -10.41 -6.26 12.68
N ALA A 153 -11.22 -5.30 12.19
CA ALA A 153 -11.44 -3.99 12.82
C ALA A 153 -11.81 -4.09 14.31
N GLY A 154 -12.89 -4.82 14.64
CA GLY A 154 -13.38 -4.95 16.01
C GLY A 154 -12.35 -5.57 16.95
N LYS A 155 -11.80 -6.72 16.58
CA LYS A 155 -10.79 -7.44 17.39
C LYS A 155 -9.53 -6.61 17.61
N TYR A 156 -9.06 -5.88 16.59
CA TYR A 156 -7.87 -5.07 16.71
C TYR A 156 -8.09 -3.86 17.63
N ILE A 157 -9.21 -3.13 17.44
CA ILE A 157 -9.54 -1.95 18.23
C ILE A 157 -9.76 -2.33 19.70
N GLU A 158 -10.53 -3.38 19.98
CA GLU A 158 -10.75 -3.88 21.34
C GLU A 158 -9.43 -4.20 22.06
N LYS A 159 -8.52 -4.87 21.36
CA LYS A 159 -7.25 -5.33 21.95
C LYS A 159 -6.21 -4.24 22.10
N PHE A 160 -6.07 -3.34 21.13
CA PHE A 160 -4.91 -2.45 21.03
C PHE A 160 -5.23 -0.95 21.00
N SER A 161 -6.49 -0.57 20.78
CA SER A 161 -6.86 0.84 20.63
C SER A 161 -8.32 1.09 21.02
N PRO A 162 -8.73 0.84 22.27
CA PRO A 162 -10.15 0.82 22.67
C PRO A 162 -10.88 2.16 22.53
N LYS A 163 -10.15 3.26 22.30
CA LYS A 163 -10.70 4.60 22.06
C LYS A 163 -10.78 4.95 20.57
N GLY A 164 -10.51 3.99 19.69
CA GLY A 164 -10.34 4.20 18.25
C GLY A 164 -8.89 4.53 17.88
N ILE A 165 -8.57 4.32 16.60
CA ILE A 165 -7.22 4.46 16.04
C ILE A 165 -7.06 5.89 15.52
N PRO A 166 -6.10 6.70 16.04
CA PRO A 166 -5.81 8.00 15.47
C PRO A 166 -5.40 7.87 14.01
N PHE A 167 -6.09 8.59 13.14
CA PHE A 167 -5.77 8.73 11.72
C PHE A 167 -5.24 10.13 11.46
N PHE A 168 -4.05 10.19 10.89
CA PHE A 168 -3.43 11.45 10.49
C PHE A 168 -3.47 11.58 8.98
N GLY A 169 -4.29 12.52 8.49
CA GLY A 169 -4.52 12.72 7.06
C GLY A 169 -3.27 13.18 6.30
N LEU A 170 -3.26 12.92 5.00
CA LEU A 170 -2.22 13.45 4.11
C LEU A 170 -2.41 14.97 3.98
N ASP A 171 -1.33 15.71 4.09
CA ASP A 171 -1.31 17.13 3.75
C ASP A 171 -0.80 17.32 2.32
N ALA A 172 -1.47 18.19 1.57
CA ALA A 172 -1.19 18.42 0.15
C ALA A 172 -1.38 19.90 -0.21
N ASP A 173 -0.27 20.55 -0.56
CA ASP A 173 -0.23 21.94 -1.01
C ASP A 173 -0.17 22.10 -2.54
N SER A 174 -0.08 20.98 -3.27
CA SER A 174 0.06 20.97 -4.73
C SER A 174 -1.27 20.80 -5.46
N LYS A 175 -1.36 21.37 -6.68
CA LYS A 175 -2.47 21.11 -7.61
C LYS A 175 -2.38 19.71 -8.25
N ASN A 176 -1.17 19.13 -8.23
CA ASN A 176 -0.89 17.75 -8.63
C ASN A 176 -1.27 16.78 -7.51
N ALA A 177 -1.45 15.51 -7.86
CA ALA A 177 -1.76 14.45 -6.92
C ALA A 177 -0.52 14.15 -6.05
N THR A 178 -0.59 14.49 -4.78
CA THR A 178 0.38 14.03 -3.77
C THR A 178 0.07 12.58 -3.45
N VAL A 179 1.05 11.70 -3.62
CA VAL A 179 0.93 10.27 -3.33
C VAL A 179 1.91 9.89 -2.23
N ASN A 180 1.41 9.16 -1.24
CA ASN A 180 2.23 8.66 -0.14
C ASN A 180 1.87 7.21 0.20
N TYR A 181 2.12 6.80 1.44
CA TYR A 181 1.85 5.46 1.98
C TYR A 181 1.21 5.62 3.36
N VAL A 182 0.47 4.59 3.80
CA VAL A 182 -0.06 4.55 5.16
C VAL A 182 0.94 3.83 6.07
N TRP A 183 1.47 4.54 7.06
CA TRP A 183 2.18 3.97 8.21
C TRP A 183 1.18 3.43 9.22
N PHE A 184 1.40 2.21 9.69
CA PHE A 184 0.68 1.66 10.82
C PHE A 184 1.59 1.64 12.06
N GLY A 185 1.37 2.60 12.95
CA GLY A 185 2.09 2.73 14.23
C GLY A 185 1.92 1.50 15.11
N SER A 186 2.93 1.21 15.92
CA SER A 186 2.93 0.07 16.84
C SER A 186 1.87 0.22 17.94
N PRO A 187 1.36 -0.89 18.50
CA PRO A 187 0.49 -0.85 19.66
C PRO A 187 1.11 -0.16 20.89
N GLN A 188 2.43 -0.31 21.12
CA GLN A 188 3.08 0.38 22.25
C GLN A 188 3.06 1.91 22.09
N GLY A 189 3.05 2.40 20.85
CA GLY A 189 2.91 3.83 20.52
C GLY A 189 1.47 4.30 20.39
N GLY A 190 0.48 3.47 20.76
CA GLY A 190 -0.94 3.84 20.76
C GLY A 190 -1.74 3.44 19.52
N SER A 191 -1.19 2.65 18.59
CA SER A 191 -1.83 2.24 17.32
C SER A 191 -2.45 3.39 16.54
N TYR A 192 -1.73 3.94 15.56
CA TYR A 192 -2.23 5.00 14.70
C TYR A 192 -2.00 4.69 13.22
N LEU A 193 -2.77 5.32 12.34
CA LEU A 193 -2.57 5.31 10.90
C LEU A 193 -2.10 6.69 10.46
N ASN A 194 -0.92 6.76 9.86
CA ASN A 194 -0.33 8.03 9.46
C ASN A 194 -0.13 8.04 7.93
N CYS A 195 -0.81 8.98 7.26
CA CYS A 195 -0.74 9.18 5.81
C CYS A 195 0.27 10.25 5.37
N TRP A 196 0.90 10.95 6.31
CA TRP A 196 1.85 12.03 6.07
C TRP A 196 3.27 11.63 6.51
N GLY A 197 4.23 12.52 6.25
CA GLY A 197 5.64 12.33 6.60
C GLY A 197 6.47 11.81 5.43
N ARG A 198 7.75 12.23 5.42
CA ARG A 198 8.68 12.02 4.30
C ARG A 198 9.72 10.92 4.57
N GLY A 199 9.40 9.95 5.42
CA GLY A 199 10.34 8.91 5.84
C GLY A 199 10.44 7.68 4.94
N LEU A 200 10.37 7.82 3.59
CA LEU A 200 10.50 6.66 2.68
C LEU A 200 11.96 6.27 2.44
N GLY A 201 12.86 7.25 2.47
CA GLY A 201 14.30 7.04 2.34
C GLY A 201 14.97 6.55 3.62
N ASP A 202 14.23 6.47 4.72
CA ASP A 202 14.72 6.05 6.03
C ASP A 202 14.62 4.54 6.21
N GLY A 203 15.51 3.99 7.03
CA GLY A 203 15.60 2.56 7.36
C GLY A 203 14.53 2.05 8.34
N TYR A 204 13.29 2.51 8.22
CA TYR A 204 12.19 2.03 9.06
C TYR A 204 11.73 0.62 8.66
N GLY A 205 11.08 -0.08 9.58
CA GLY A 205 10.56 -1.43 9.41
C GLY A 205 9.36 -1.52 8.47
N ALA A 206 9.27 -2.62 7.74
CA ALA A 206 8.06 -3.05 7.06
C ALA A 206 7.90 -4.57 7.18
N PHE A 207 6.64 -5.02 7.09
CA PHE A 207 6.31 -6.43 6.93
C PHE A 207 5.96 -6.77 5.48
N GLY A 208 6.31 -7.98 5.09
CA GLY A 208 5.86 -8.63 3.86
C GLY A 208 5.35 -10.04 4.19
N VAL A 209 4.45 -10.58 3.37
CA VAL A 209 3.86 -11.91 3.61
C VAL A 209 4.02 -12.79 2.39
N ARG A 210 4.64 -13.95 2.60
CA ARG A 210 4.65 -15.04 1.63
C ARG A 210 3.41 -15.89 1.85
N ARG A 211 2.38 -15.58 1.07
CA ARG A 211 1.04 -16.18 1.16
C ARG A 211 1.09 -17.64 0.70
N VAL A 212 0.49 -18.55 1.46
CA VAL A 212 0.39 -19.97 1.07
C VAL A 212 -0.84 -20.16 0.20
N SER A 213 -0.63 -20.62 -1.04
CA SER A 213 -1.69 -20.98 -1.98
C SER A 213 -2.40 -22.24 -1.50
N GLY A 214 -3.40 -22.06 -0.62
CA GLY A 214 -4.18 -23.12 -0.01
C GLY A 214 -5.03 -22.59 1.14
N GLU A 215 -4.44 -21.81 2.05
CA GLU A 215 -5.13 -21.17 3.17
C GLU A 215 -5.66 -19.76 2.82
N ALA A 216 -5.01 -19.06 1.88
CA ALA A 216 -5.48 -17.79 1.34
C ALA A 216 -6.71 -17.94 0.42
N SER A 217 -7.18 -19.17 0.17
CA SER A 217 -8.26 -19.50 -0.77
C SER A 217 -9.66 -19.08 -0.30
N ALA A 218 -9.82 -18.58 0.93
CA ALA A 218 -11.08 -18.01 1.42
C ALA A 218 -11.12 -16.47 1.45
N ARG A 219 -9.96 -15.79 1.44
CA ARG A 219 -9.91 -14.32 1.31
C ARG A 219 -9.52 -13.99 -0.12
N LYS A 220 -10.57 -13.87 -0.94
CA LYS A 220 -10.55 -13.31 -2.28
C LYS A 220 -9.81 -11.95 -2.21
N ILE A 221 -8.49 -11.95 -2.42
CA ILE A 221 -7.77 -10.75 -2.81
C ILE A 221 -8.32 -10.41 -4.20
N ARG A 222 -9.48 -9.73 -4.26
CA ARG A 222 -10.17 -9.31 -5.49
C ARG A 222 -9.43 -8.11 -6.07
N TYR A 223 -8.14 -8.25 -6.33
CA TYR A 223 -7.48 -7.32 -7.22
C TYR A 223 -7.42 -8.00 -8.58
N SER A 224 -8.31 -7.60 -9.49
CA SER A 224 -8.04 -7.86 -10.88
C SER A 224 -6.78 -7.04 -11.21
N LEU A 225 -5.67 -7.74 -11.45
CA LEU A 225 -4.44 -7.17 -12.03
C LEU A 225 -4.74 -6.33 -13.29
N THR A 226 -5.89 -6.56 -13.90
CA THR A 226 -6.47 -5.86 -15.05
C THR A 226 -6.85 -4.40 -14.75
N GLU A 227 -7.42 -4.08 -13.58
CA GLU A 227 -7.84 -2.72 -13.22
C GLU A 227 -6.68 -1.89 -12.65
N ILE A 228 -5.84 -2.52 -11.82
CA ILE A 228 -4.54 -1.97 -11.38
C ILE A 228 -3.65 -1.71 -12.60
N GLY A 229 -3.67 -2.63 -13.57
CA GLY A 229 -2.93 -2.54 -14.81
C GLY A 229 -3.35 -1.32 -15.65
N LYS A 230 -4.66 -1.05 -15.80
CA LYS A 230 -5.13 0.05 -16.64
C LYS A 230 -4.78 1.44 -16.11
N ALA A 231 -5.09 1.73 -14.84
CA ALA A 231 -4.78 3.04 -14.24
C ALA A 231 -3.27 3.30 -14.16
N ASN A 232 -2.47 2.27 -13.86
CA ASN A 232 -1.02 2.38 -13.82
C ASN A 232 -0.37 2.36 -15.21
N SER A 233 -0.97 1.72 -16.21
CA SER A 233 -0.40 1.62 -17.57
C SER A 233 -0.41 2.93 -18.35
N GLU A 234 -1.26 3.89 -17.97
CA GLU A 234 -1.35 5.20 -18.64
C GLU A 234 -0.60 6.29 -17.88
N VAL A 235 -0.65 6.29 -16.54
CA VAL A 235 -0.08 7.38 -15.72
C VAL A 235 1.39 7.19 -15.38
N ILE A 236 1.83 5.96 -15.04
CA ILE A 236 3.23 5.68 -14.69
C ILE A 236 4.22 6.04 -15.82
N PRO A 237 3.92 5.73 -17.10
CA PRO A 237 4.82 6.10 -18.20
C PRO A 237 5.01 7.60 -18.35
N VAL A 238 3.94 8.40 -18.18
CA VAL A 238 4.00 9.86 -18.24
C VAL A 238 4.91 10.41 -17.15
N VAL A 239 4.72 9.94 -15.90
CA VAL A 239 5.58 10.35 -14.77
C VAL A 239 7.04 9.97 -14.99
N LEU A 240 7.30 8.77 -15.51
CA LEU A 240 8.67 8.35 -15.81
C LEU A 240 9.30 9.17 -16.93
N GLN A 241 8.52 9.58 -17.92
CA GLN A 241 8.99 10.46 -18.98
C GLN A 241 9.32 11.87 -18.45
N GLU A 242 8.44 12.45 -17.63
CA GLU A 242 8.65 13.76 -16.98
C GLU A 242 9.84 13.75 -16.02
N ALA A 243 10.08 12.63 -15.33
CA ALA A 243 11.24 12.42 -14.45
C ALA A 243 12.56 12.18 -15.21
N GLY A 244 12.58 12.23 -16.55
CA GLY A 244 13.78 11.96 -17.35
C GLY A 244 14.15 10.48 -17.42
N LEU A 245 13.27 9.57 -16.99
CA LEU A 245 13.42 8.12 -17.00
C LEU A 245 12.62 7.48 -18.16
N SER A 246 12.58 8.14 -19.31
CA SER A 246 11.83 7.71 -20.50
C SER A 246 12.19 6.31 -20.99
N GLY A 247 13.42 5.83 -20.74
CA GLY A 247 13.83 4.44 -21.00
C GLY A 247 13.09 3.40 -20.14
N LEU A 248 12.70 3.74 -18.91
CA LEU A 248 11.89 2.89 -18.03
C LEU A 248 10.40 2.98 -18.36
N ALA A 249 9.91 4.15 -18.79
CA ALA A 249 8.54 4.34 -19.26
C ALA A 249 8.17 3.31 -20.35
N ASN A 250 9.06 3.13 -21.33
CA ASN A 250 8.90 2.16 -22.43
C ASN A 250 8.97 0.68 -21.99
N THR A 251 9.50 0.40 -20.79
CA THR A 251 9.61 -0.95 -20.24
C THR A 251 8.35 -1.34 -19.44
N ILE A 252 7.65 -0.35 -18.88
CA ILE A 252 6.43 -0.52 -18.08
C ILE A 252 5.15 -0.40 -18.95
N THR A 253 5.19 0.32 -20.07
CA THR A 253 4.08 0.38 -21.07
C THR A 253 3.93 -0.87 -21.91
N ARG A 254 4.97 -1.71 -21.99
CA ARG A 254 4.74 -3.05 -22.50
C ARG A 254 3.74 -3.67 -21.52
N PRO A 255 2.61 -4.23 -21.99
CA PRO A 255 1.92 -5.22 -21.18
C PRO A 255 2.99 -6.15 -20.63
N LEU A 256 2.78 -6.83 -19.51
CA LEU A 256 3.49 -8.09 -19.29
C LEU A 256 3.19 -8.96 -20.51
N SER A 257 3.98 -8.77 -21.57
CA SER A 257 3.62 -9.20 -22.90
C SER A 257 3.69 -10.69 -22.78
N LYS A 258 2.72 -11.38 -23.36
CA LYS A 258 2.65 -12.84 -23.41
C LYS A 258 4.03 -13.51 -23.50
N GLY A 259 4.99 -12.90 -24.21
CA GLY A 259 6.38 -13.34 -24.31
C GLY A 259 7.21 -13.45 -23.01
N LEU A 260 6.92 -12.75 -21.90
CA LEU A 260 7.61 -12.97 -20.62
C LEU A 260 6.95 -14.11 -19.81
N LEU A 261 5.62 -14.23 -19.88
CA LEU A 261 4.85 -15.33 -19.28
C LEU A 261 5.08 -16.67 -20.01
N GLU A 262 5.23 -16.67 -21.34
CA GLU A 262 5.59 -17.86 -22.13
C GLU A 262 7.04 -18.29 -21.87
N LYS A 263 7.98 -17.36 -21.68
CA LYS A 263 9.36 -17.69 -21.34
C LYS A 263 9.53 -18.28 -19.92
N LEU A 264 8.61 -17.97 -19.00
CA LEU A 264 8.55 -18.60 -17.69
C LEU A 264 7.83 -19.96 -17.73
N ARG A 265 6.88 -20.15 -18.64
CA ARG A 265 6.16 -21.42 -18.84
C ARG A 265 7.01 -22.49 -19.54
N MET A 266 7.93 -22.09 -20.43
CA MET A 266 8.87 -23.00 -21.11
C MET A 266 10.15 -23.31 -20.31
N ARG A 267 10.24 -22.91 -19.04
CA ARG A 267 11.32 -23.32 -18.12
C ARG A 267 10.85 -24.28 -17.02
N SER A 268 9.60 -24.74 -17.12
CA SER A 268 8.98 -25.71 -16.22
C SER A 268 8.55 -27.00 -16.93
N GLU A 269 9.11 -27.27 -18.11
CA GLU A 269 9.21 -28.59 -18.73
C GLU A 269 10.69 -28.93 -18.89
#